data_AF-A0A7C4G4G5-F1
#
_entry.id   AF-A0A7C4G4G5-F1
#
_cell.length_a   1.000
_cell.length_b   1.000
_cell.length_c   1.000
_cell.angle_alpha   90.00
_cell.angle_beta   90.00
_cell.angle_gamma   90.00
#
_symmetry.space_group_name_H-M   'P 1'
#
loop_
_entity.id
_entity.type
_entity.pdbx_description
1 polymer ?
#
loop_
_entity_poly.entity_id
_entity_poly.type
_entity_poly.pdbx_seq_one_letter_code
_entity_poly.pdbx_strand_id
1 'polypeptide(L)'
;MQDALAAVRAQFGREYELLIEGRRLRSGSRLNSLNPSRPSEIVGVVSKADAALAARAVEAAHAYFPVWSRTPAERRVEMLFRTRDILKRRKFEFNAWLVYEAGKTWPEAEADVSEAIDFCDYYGRLMLRVASPDPPVQFPGEKCEMVYLPLGAGAIIPPWNFPLAILAGMTTAALVAGNTVLIKPSSETPVIAAQFVEALLEAGFPPESVQFAPGSGAANAAPRCSLTSPPARRGATGRKR
;
A
#
# COMPACT_ATOMS: atom_id res chain seq x y z
N MET A 1 -4.20 13.65 22.69
CA MET A 1 -5.13 12.59 22.25
C MET A 1 -6.58 13.05 22.19
N GLN A 2 -7.14 13.64 23.24
CA GLN A 2 -8.53 14.14 23.23
C GLN A 2 -8.81 15.13 22.09
N ASP A 3 -7.90 16.08 21.85
CA ASP A 3 -8.04 17.03 20.74
C ASP A 3 -8.05 16.35 19.36
N ALA A 4 -7.22 15.31 19.19
CA ALA A 4 -7.18 14.53 17.96
C ALA A 4 -8.48 13.73 17.75
N LEU A 5 -9.06 13.17 18.83
CA LEU A 5 -10.37 12.54 18.77
C LEU A 5 -11.45 13.55 18.36
N ALA A 6 -11.47 14.74 18.95
CA ALA A 6 -12.42 15.79 18.57
C ALA A 6 -12.26 16.20 17.10
N ALA A 7 -11.02 16.39 16.64
CA ALA A 7 -10.70 16.78 15.27
C ALA A 7 -11.06 15.69 14.23
N VAL A 8 -10.84 14.42 14.56
CA VAL A 8 -11.25 13.30 13.69
C VAL A 8 -12.77 13.14 13.68
N ARG A 9 -13.43 13.27 14.84
CA ARG A 9 -14.89 13.16 14.92
C ARG A 9 -15.60 14.25 14.11
N ALA A 10 -15.03 15.44 14.02
CA ALA A 10 -15.53 16.52 13.16
C ALA A 10 -15.49 16.19 11.65
N GLN A 11 -14.75 15.15 11.24
CA GLN A 11 -14.62 14.69 9.86
C GLN A 11 -15.50 13.48 9.54
N PHE A 12 -16.33 13.02 10.48
CA PHE A 12 -17.21 11.87 10.28
C PHE A 12 -18.15 12.06 9.09
N GLY A 13 -18.46 10.96 8.41
CA GLY A 13 -19.30 10.96 7.21
C GLY A 13 -18.60 11.48 5.95
N ARG A 14 -17.31 11.85 6.00
CA ARG A 14 -16.53 12.22 4.82
C ARG A 14 -16.54 11.09 3.79
N GLU A 15 -16.63 11.48 2.52
CA GLU A 15 -16.53 10.56 1.39
C GLU A 15 -15.06 10.36 0.96
N TYR A 16 -14.70 9.11 0.71
CA TYR A 16 -13.39 8.69 0.21
C TYR A 16 -13.55 8.01 -1.15
N GLU A 17 -12.74 8.43 -2.11
CA GLU A 17 -12.82 8.00 -3.51
C GLU A 17 -11.85 6.83 -3.75
N LEU A 18 -12.11 6.05 -4.80
CA LEU A 18 -11.12 5.09 -5.32
C LEU A 18 -9.93 5.87 -5.90
N LEU A 19 -8.75 5.26 -5.92
CA LEU A 19 -7.61 5.77 -6.68
C LEU A 19 -7.26 4.75 -7.75
N ILE A 20 -7.56 5.06 -9.00
CA ILE A 20 -7.30 4.17 -10.14
C ILE A 20 -6.65 4.98 -11.27
N GLU A 21 -5.54 4.51 -11.82
CA GLU A 21 -4.76 5.19 -12.87
C GLU A 21 -4.37 6.62 -12.48
N GLY A 22 -4.03 6.82 -11.20
CA GLY A 22 -3.68 8.12 -10.64
C GLY A 22 -4.84 9.12 -10.54
N ARG A 23 -6.08 8.67 -10.76
CA ARG A 23 -7.28 9.51 -10.68
C ARG A 23 -8.20 9.08 -9.55
N ARG A 24 -8.82 10.07 -8.91
CA ARG A 24 -9.89 9.82 -7.94
C ARG A 24 -11.18 9.50 -8.65
N LEU A 25 -11.83 8.41 -8.28
CA LEU A 25 -13.07 7.94 -8.89
C LEU A 25 -14.14 7.66 -7.84
N ARG A 26 -15.34 8.16 -8.09
CA ARG A 26 -16.56 7.74 -7.37
C ARG A 26 -17.21 6.60 -8.13
N SER A 27 -17.62 5.57 -7.41
CA SER A 27 -18.43 4.49 -7.97
C SER A 27 -19.90 4.66 -7.58
N GLY A 28 -20.78 3.92 -8.26
CA GLY A 28 -22.21 3.92 -7.95
C GLY A 28 -22.57 3.23 -6.63
N SER A 29 -21.63 2.52 -5.99
CA SER A 29 -21.84 1.81 -4.73
C SER A 29 -20.84 2.27 -3.67
N ARG A 30 -21.22 2.16 -2.39
CA ARG A 30 -20.45 2.71 -1.27
C ARG A 30 -20.38 1.71 -0.11
N LEU A 31 -19.34 1.85 0.72
CA LEU A 31 -19.15 1.17 1.99
C LEU A 31 -19.24 2.20 3.09
N ASN A 32 -20.13 1.98 4.06
CA ASN A 32 -20.16 2.77 5.27
C ASN A 32 -19.24 2.12 6.29
N SER A 33 -18.19 2.84 6.69
CA SER A 33 -17.35 2.45 7.81
C SER A 33 -18.01 2.93 9.10
N LEU A 34 -18.37 2.00 9.97
CA LEU A 34 -19.14 2.27 11.19
C LEU A 34 -18.23 2.24 12.40
N ASN A 35 -18.55 3.05 13.41
CA ASN A 35 -17.84 2.99 14.69
C ASN A 35 -18.29 1.73 15.47
N PRO A 36 -17.41 0.74 15.73
CA PRO A 36 -17.82 -0.49 16.42
C PRO A 36 -18.24 -0.24 17.87
N SER A 37 -17.76 0.84 18.51
CA SER A 37 -18.19 1.24 19.85
C SER A 37 -19.54 1.96 19.86
N ARG A 38 -19.97 2.52 18.71
CA ARG A 38 -21.23 3.25 18.52
C ARG A 38 -21.74 3.07 17.09
N PRO A 39 -22.41 1.96 16.76
CA PRO A 39 -22.73 1.60 15.37
C PRO A 39 -23.64 2.59 14.62
N SER A 40 -24.30 3.52 15.31
CA SER A 40 -25.06 4.61 14.69
C SER A 40 -24.17 5.73 14.11
N GLU A 41 -22.89 5.78 14.48
CA GLU A 41 -21.93 6.75 13.96
C GLU A 41 -21.22 6.20 12.71
N ILE A 42 -21.30 6.96 11.61
CA ILE A 42 -20.57 6.67 10.36
C ILE A 42 -19.22 7.40 10.42
N VAL A 43 -18.14 6.65 10.56
CA VAL A 43 -16.77 7.18 10.58
C VAL A 43 -16.41 7.76 9.22
N GLY A 44 -16.79 7.07 8.14
CA GLY A 44 -16.61 7.55 6.78
C GLY A 44 -17.34 6.71 5.75
N VAL A 45 -17.48 7.25 4.54
CA VAL A 45 -18.16 6.60 3.42
C VAL A 45 -17.16 6.41 2.29
N VAL A 46 -16.86 5.16 1.92
CA VAL A 46 -15.82 4.86 0.93
C VAL A 46 -16.47 4.34 -0.34
N SER A 47 -16.06 4.86 -1.50
CA SER A 47 -16.48 4.34 -2.81
C SER A 47 -16.11 2.87 -2.90
N LYS A 48 -17.03 2.04 -3.40
CA LYS A 48 -16.84 0.59 -3.49
C LYS A 48 -16.49 0.21 -4.94
N ALA A 49 -15.33 -0.41 -5.14
CA ALA A 49 -14.97 -0.99 -6.42
C ALA A 49 -15.85 -2.23 -6.68
N ASP A 50 -16.34 -2.37 -7.91
CA ASP A 50 -16.87 -3.63 -8.44
C ASP A 50 -15.75 -4.44 -9.12
N ALA A 51 -16.09 -5.59 -9.70
CA ALA A 51 -15.12 -6.45 -10.37
C ALA A 51 -14.44 -5.76 -11.57
N ALA A 52 -15.16 -4.89 -12.30
CA ALA A 52 -14.61 -4.19 -13.45
C ALA A 52 -13.60 -3.12 -13.02
N LEU A 53 -13.91 -2.34 -11.97
CA LEU A 53 -13.00 -1.36 -11.39
C LEU A 53 -11.80 -2.04 -10.74
N ALA A 54 -11.98 -3.19 -10.09
CA ALA A 54 -10.87 -3.97 -9.54
C ALA A 54 -9.93 -4.49 -10.64
N ALA A 55 -10.47 -5.03 -11.74
CA ALA A 55 -9.69 -5.47 -12.89
C ALA A 55 -8.92 -4.30 -13.53
N ARG A 56 -9.59 -3.16 -13.74
CA ARG A 56 -8.96 -1.92 -14.24
C ARG A 56 -7.84 -1.44 -13.32
N ALA A 57 -8.00 -1.55 -12.00
CA ALA A 57 -6.97 -1.20 -11.05
C ALA A 57 -5.74 -2.14 -11.14
N VAL A 58 -5.96 -3.45 -11.33
CA VAL A 58 -4.87 -4.40 -11.60
C VAL A 58 -4.13 -4.04 -12.89
N GLU A 59 -4.86 -3.77 -13.98
CA GLU A 59 -4.28 -3.37 -15.26
C GLU A 59 -3.47 -2.08 -15.14
N ALA A 60 -3.99 -1.08 -14.42
CA ALA A 60 -3.30 0.18 -14.16
C ALA A 60 -1.97 -0.02 -13.42
N ALA A 61 -1.97 -0.87 -12.38
CA ALA A 61 -0.75 -1.20 -11.65
C ALA A 61 0.28 -1.89 -12.56
N HIS A 62 -0.15 -2.84 -13.40
CA HIS A 62 0.72 -3.49 -14.37
C HIS A 62 1.25 -2.53 -15.44
N ALA A 63 0.43 -1.62 -15.93
CA ALA A 63 0.80 -0.65 -16.96
C ALA A 63 1.89 0.32 -16.47
N TYR A 64 1.84 0.72 -15.19
CA TYR A 64 2.82 1.63 -14.61
C TYR A 64 4.09 0.94 -14.10
N PHE A 65 4.06 -0.38 -13.89
CA PHE A 65 5.19 -1.14 -13.37
C PHE A 65 6.52 -0.92 -14.11
N PRO A 66 6.59 -0.90 -15.45
CA PRO A 66 7.84 -0.65 -16.17
C PRO A 66 8.46 0.73 -15.87
N VAL A 67 7.65 1.73 -15.51
CA VAL A 67 8.14 3.05 -15.10
C VAL A 67 8.65 2.97 -13.67
N TRP A 68 7.82 2.46 -12.76
CA TRP A 68 8.14 2.41 -11.34
C TRP A 68 9.34 1.53 -10.99
N SER A 69 9.45 0.36 -11.62
CA SER A 69 10.58 -0.58 -11.41
C SER A 69 11.94 0.01 -11.78
N ARG A 70 11.97 1.04 -12.63
CA ARG A 70 13.19 1.74 -13.06
C ARG A 70 13.53 2.96 -12.20
N THR A 71 12.64 3.37 -11.31
CA THR A 71 12.94 4.41 -10.31
C THR A 71 14.10 3.93 -9.42
N PRO A 72 15.18 4.71 -9.21
CA PRO A 72 16.30 4.29 -8.36
C PRO A 72 15.85 3.91 -6.94
N ALA A 73 16.49 2.91 -6.34
CA ALA A 73 16.11 2.41 -5.01
C ALA A 73 16.14 3.52 -3.95
N GLU A 74 17.14 4.40 -4.01
CA GLU A 74 17.32 5.53 -3.10
C GLU A 74 16.13 6.49 -3.16
N ARG A 75 15.56 6.72 -4.35
CA ARG A 75 14.37 7.58 -4.51
C ARG A 75 13.12 6.93 -3.94
N ARG A 76 12.96 5.62 -4.10
CA ARG A 76 11.84 4.88 -3.48
C ARG A 76 11.96 4.89 -1.95
N VAL A 77 13.18 4.72 -1.42
CA VAL A 77 13.47 4.79 0.01
C VAL A 77 13.21 6.19 0.58
N GLU A 78 13.59 7.24 -0.14
CA GLU A 78 13.32 8.63 0.26
C GLU A 78 11.82 8.87 0.46
N MET A 79 10.98 8.36 -0.45
CA MET A 79 9.52 8.43 -0.31
C MET A 79 9.02 7.65 0.92
N LEU A 80 9.57 6.47 1.22
CA LEU A 80 9.22 5.72 2.46
C LEU A 80 9.56 6.52 3.72
N PHE A 81 10.73 7.13 3.78
CA PHE A 81 11.14 7.94 4.94
C PHE A 81 10.28 9.19 5.09
N ARG A 82 9.82 9.79 3.98
CA ARG A 82 8.83 10.87 4.04
C ARG A 82 7.49 10.36 4.58
N THR A 83 7.00 9.19 4.14
CA THR A 83 5.79 8.56 4.70
C THR A 83 5.93 8.35 6.21
N ARG A 84 7.07 7.79 6.67
CA ARG A 84 7.40 7.64 8.09
C ARG A 84 7.26 8.97 8.85
N ASP A 85 7.80 10.06 8.30
CA ASP A 85 7.79 11.37 8.95
C ASP A 85 6.39 12.01 8.95
N ILE A 86 5.59 11.77 7.90
CA ILE A 86 4.17 12.16 7.86
C ILE A 86 3.37 11.42 8.93
N LEU A 87 3.55 10.10 9.05
CA LEU A 87 2.88 9.30 10.08
C LEU A 87 3.30 9.74 11.49
N LYS A 88 4.58 10.04 11.72
CA LYS A 88 5.07 10.60 13.00
C LYS A 88 4.41 11.93 13.33
N ARG A 89 4.35 12.85 12.35
CA ARG A 89 3.74 14.18 12.53
C ARG A 89 2.24 14.10 12.80
N ARG A 90 1.54 13.17 12.14
CA ARG A 90 0.08 12.96 12.25
C ARG A 90 -0.29 11.81 13.18
N LYS A 91 0.62 11.36 14.06
CA LYS A 91 0.47 10.12 14.84
C LYS A 91 -0.83 10.08 15.64
N PHE A 92 -1.14 11.15 16.37
CA PHE A 92 -2.39 11.23 17.15
C PHE A 92 -3.65 11.23 16.28
N GLU A 93 -3.59 11.77 15.05
CA GLU A 93 -4.70 11.72 14.10
C GLU A 93 -4.95 10.27 13.65
N PHE A 94 -3.90 9.55 13.24
CA PHE A 94 -4.00 8.13 12.87
C PHE A 94 -4.47 7.27 14.05
N ASN A 95 -3.98 7.53 15.27
CA ASN A 95 -4.49 6.86 16.46
C ASN A 95 -6.00 7.11 16.64
N ALA A 96 -6.46 8.34 16.47
CA ALA A 96 -7.87 8.68 16.61
C ALA A 96 -8.75 7.97 15.56
N TRP A 97 -8.28 7.88 14.31
CA TRP A 97 -8.96 7.06 13.29
C TRP A 97 -9.06 5.59 13.71
N LEU A 98 -7.98 4.99 14.22
CA LEU A 98 -7.98 3.60 14.69
C LEU A 98 -8.91 3.37 15.89
N VAL A 99 -8.97 4.32 16.82
CA VAL A 99 -9.90 4.26 17.96
C VAL A 99 -11.35 4.25 17.46
N TYR A 100 -11.68 5.14 16.51
CA TYR A 100 -13.06 5.26 16.02
C TYR A 100 -13.48 4.18 15.03
N GLU A 101 -12.60 3.78 14.13
CA GLU A 101 -12.92 2.84 13.06
C GLU A 101 -12.71 1.38 13.47
N ALA A 102 -11.59 1.09 14.15
CA ALA A 102 -11.25 -0.27 14.54
C ALA A 102 -11.59 -0.58 16.00
N GLY A 103 -12.09 0.41 16.77
CA GLY A 103 -12.44 0.23 18.18
C GLY A 103 -11.24 0.00 19.09
N LYS A 104 -10.03 0.36 18.65
CA LYS A 104 -8.80 0.15 19.43
C LYS A 104 -8.80 1.01 20.69
N THR A 105 -8.23 0.47 21.77
CA THR A 105 -7.84 1.29 22.92
C THR A 105 -6.68 2.22 22.54
N TRP A 106 -6.42 3.26 23.34
CA TRP A 106 -5.35 4.22 23.03
C TRP A 106 -3.96 3.56 22.93
N PRO A 107 -3.57 2.65 23.85
CA PRO A 107 -2.29 1.97 23.73
C PRO A 107 -2.20 1.07 22.49
N GLU A 108 -3.29 0.39 22.12
CA GLU A 108 -3.32 -0.46 20.92
C GLU A 108 -3.24 0.37 19.63
N ALA A 109 -3.92 1.52 19.58
CA ALA A 109 -3.84 2.44 18.46
C ALA A 109 -2.43 3.03 18.33
N GLU A 110 -1.84 3.45 19.44
CA GLU A 110 -0.45 3.95 19.50
C GLU A 110 0.56 2.90 19.01
N ALA A 111 0.40 1.65 19.43
CA ALA A 111 1.24 0.54 18.99
C ALA A 111 1.12 0.31 17.48
N ASP A 112 -0.10 0.28 16.94
CA ASP A 112 -0.37 0.07 15.52
C ASP A 112 0.26 1.17 14.63
N VAL A 113 0.08 2.45 15.00
CA VAL A 113 0.72 3.54 14.24
C VAL A 113 2.25 3.52 14.39
N SER A 114 2.77 3.17 15.57
CA SER A 114 4.22 3.04 15.77
C SER A 114 4.80 1.92 14.92
N GLU A 115 4.13 0.78 14.85
CA GLU A 115 4.55 -0.35 14.02
C GLU A 115 4.49 -0.01 12.52
N ALA A 116 3.48 0.75 12.07
CA ALA A 116 3.43 1.28 10.70
C ALA A 116 4.61 2.20 10.37
N ILE A 117 5.01 3.06 11.32
CA ILE A 117 6.20 3.92 11.22
C ILE A 117 7.46 3.06 11.14
N ASP A 118 7.55 2.02 11.96
CA ASP A 118 8.69 1.10 11.99
C ASP A 118 8.83 0.33 10.69
N PHE A 119 7.73 -0.13 10.07
CA PHE A 119 7.79 -0.77 8.75
C PHE A 119 8.33 0.17 7.66
N CYS A 120 7.92 1.44 7.67
CA CYS A 120 8.45 2.42 6.73
C CYS A 120 9.97 2.61 6.90
N ASP A 121 10.45 2.70 8.15
CA ASP A 121 11.88 2.87 8.45
C ASP A 121 12.68 1.61 8.14
N TYR A 122 12.20 0.46 8.60
CA TYR A 122 12.85 -0.84 8.47
C TYR A 122 13.00 -1.24 7.00
N TYR A 123 11.92 -1.22 6.22
CA TYR A 123 11.99 -1.61 4.81
C TYR A 123 12.76 -0.60 3.96
N GLY A 124 12.74 0.68 4.31
CA GLY A 124 13.60 1.68 3.69
C GLY A 124 15.08 1.35 3.86
N ARG A 125 15.51 1.08 5.10
CA ARG A 125 16.91 0.68 5.40
C ARG A 125 17.27 -0.67 4.78
N LEU A 126 16.36 -1.64 4.82
CA LEU A 126 16.57 -2.95 4.22
C LEU A 126 16.79 -2.82 2.71
N MET A 127 15.99 -1.99 2.02
CA MET A 127 16.16 -1.75 0.59
C MET A 127 17.55 -1.19 0.27
N LEU A 128 18.06 -0.23 1.05
CA LEU A 128 19.42 0.30 0.85
C LEU A 128 20.48 -0.80 0.94
N ARG A 129 20.32 -1.76 1.86
CA ARG A 129 21.23 -2.91 1.98
C ARG A 129 21.12 -3.86 0.79
N VAL A 130 19.90 -4.22 0.36
CA VAL A 130 19.72 -5.21 -0.72
C VAL A 130 19.85 -4.62 -2.13
N ALA A 131 19.83 -3.29 -2.28
CA ALA A 131 20.09 -2.62 -3.56
C ALA A 131 21.55 -2.76 -4.02
N SER A 132 22.46 -3.12 -3.13
CA SER A 132 23.87 -3.37 -3.42
C SER A 132 24.34 -4.64 -2.70
N PRO A 133 23.90 -5.82 -3.18
CA PRO A 133 24.31 -7.09 -2.57
C PRO A 133 25.80 -7.34 -2.79
N ASP A 134 26.41 -8.10 -1.88
CA ASP A 134 27.79 -8.53 -2.04
C ASP A 134 27.95 -9.35 -3.34
N PRO A 135 29.03 -9.13 -4.10
CA PRO A 135 29.25 -9.87 -5.32
C PRO A 135 29.45 -11.36 -5.01
N PRO A 136 28.97 -12.27 -5.87
CA PRO A 136 29.30 -13.69 -5.76
C PRO A 136 30.81 -13.91 -5.95
N VAL A 137 31.29 -15.11 -5.64
CA VAL A 137 32.68 -15.51 -5.89
C VAL A 137 33.05 -15.25 -7.35
N GLN A 138 34.18 -14.57 -7.56
CA GLN A 138 34.70 -14.25 -8.89
C GLN A 138 35.82 -15.22 -9.27
N PHE A 139 35.79 -15.74 -10.49
CA PHE A 139 36.89 -16.51 -11.08
C PHE A 139 37.64 -15.67 -12.12
N PRO A 140 38.93 -15.95 -12.38
CA PRO A 140 39.69 -15.24 -13.41
C PRO A 140 39.01 -15.29 -14.79
N GLY A 141 38.73 -14.12 -15.37
CA GLY A 141 38.06 -13.99 -16.67
C GLY A 141 36.52 -13.91 -16.61
N GLU A 142 35.91 -14.02 -15.44
CA GLU A 142 34.47 -13.89 -15.24
C GLU A 142 34.10 -12.59 -14.52
N LYS A 143 32.90 -12.07 -14.79
CA LYS A 143 32.28 -10.99 -14.02
C LYS A 143 30.87 -11.41 -13.62
N CYS A 144 30.71 -11.82 -12.38
CA CYS A 144 29.44 -12.30 -11.84
C CYS A 144 28.81 -11.22 -10.95
N GLU A 145 27.53 -10.94 -11.14
CA GLU A 145 26.78 -9.96 -10.36
C GLU A 145 25.52 -10.61 -9.80
N MET A 146 25.14 -10.22 -8.58
CA MET A 146 23.85 -10.55 -7.98
C MET A 146 22.99 -9.29 -7.97
N VAL A 147 21.73 -9.42 -8.39
CA VAL A 147 20.78 -8.31 -8.36
C VAL A 147 19.40 -8.82 -7.95
N TYR A 148 18.65 -8.01 -7.21
CA TYR A 148 17.24 -8.25 -6.91
C TYR A 148 16.37 -7.49 -7.91
N LEU A 149 15.40 -8.18 -8.50
CA LEU A 149 14.46 -7.60 -9.45
C LEU A 149 13.05 -7.57 -8.85
N PRO A 150 12.29 -6.49 -9.05
CA PRO A 150 10.88 -6.47 -8.68
C PRO A 150 10.08 -7.46 -9.54
N LEU A 151 8.95 -7.91 -9.00
CA LEU A 151 8.14 -8.98 -9.60
C LEU A 151 7.01 -8.44 -10.50
N GLY A 152 6.44 -7.28 -10.20
CA GLY A 152 5.32 -6.73 -10.97
C GLY A 152 4.35 -5.90 -10.15
N ALA A 153 3.06 -6.09 -10.41
CA ALA A 153 1.98 -5.53 -9.59
C ALA A 153 1.61 -6.51 -8.46
N GLY A 154 1.55 -6.02 -7.23
CA GLY A 154 1.18 -6.79 -6.04
C GLY A 154 -0.21 -6.42 -5.51
N ALA A 155 -1.04 -7.42 -5.20
CA ALA A 155 -2.32 -7.20 -4.50
C ALA A 155 -2.10 -7.20 -2.98
N ILE A 156 -2.44 -6.10 -2.33
CA ILE A 156 -2.32 -5.88 -0.89
C ILE A 156 -3.72 -5.99 -0.27
N ILE A 157 -3.95 -7.08 0.46
CA ILE A 157 -5.24 -7.42 1.07
C ILE A 157 -5.04 -7.52 2.59
N PRO A 158 -4.92 -6.40 3.30
CA PRO A 158 -4.66 -6.38 4.74
C PRO A 158 -5.92 -6.72 5.54
N PRO A 159 -5.76 -7.27 6.76
CA PRO A 159 -6.86 -7.56 7.67
C PRO A 159 -7.34 -6.30 8.41
N TRP A 160 -8.39 -6.44 9.22
CA TRP A 160 -9.00 -5.32 9.96
C TRP A 160 -8.43 -5.11 11.37
N ASN A 161 -7.72 -6.08 11.96
CA ASN A 161 -7.28 -6.05 13.35
C ASN A 161 -6.00 -5.22 13.60
N PHE A 162 -5.14 -5.12 12.57
CA PHE A 162 -4.02 -4.17 12.51
C PHE A 162 -4.11 -3.40 11.20
N PRO A 163 -5.14 -2.56 11.06
CA PRO A 163 -5.57 -2.09 9.75
C PRO A 163 -4.62 -1.03 9.18
N LEU A 164 -3.75 -0.43 9.99
CA LEU A 164 -2.67 0.43 9.51
C LEU A 164 -1.32 -0.29 9.45
N ALA A 165 -0.88 -0.97 10.51
CA ALA A 165 0.45 -1.58 10.59
C ALA A 165 0.66 -2.65 9.51
N ILE A 166 -0.23 -3.64 9.40
CA ILE A 166 -0.09 -4.71 8.40
C ILE A 166 -0.26 -4.15 6.98
N LEU A 167 -1.21 -3.22 6.79
CA LEU A 167 -1.36 -2.49 5.52
C LEU A 167 -0.06 -1.80 5.12
N ALA A 168 0.52 -1.00 6.03
CA ALA A 168 1.74 -0.26 5.79
C ALA A 168 2.91 -1.20 5.53
N GLY A 169 3.07 -2.27 6.30
CA GLY A 169 4.12 -3.26 6.11
C GLY A 169 4.07 -3.91 4.73
N MET A 170 2.91 -4.45 4.34
CA MET A 170 2.73 -5.09 3.05
C MET A 170 2.93 -4.10 1.89
N THR A 171 2.32 -2.92 1.98
CA THR A 171 2.37 -1.91 0.91
C THR A 171 3.77 -1.34 0.74
N THR A 172 4.44 -0.94 1.83
CA THR A 172 5.75 -0.30 1.76
C THR A 172 6.85 -1.27 1.33
N ALA A 173 6.81 -2.52 1.78
CA ALA A 173 7.73 -3.57 1.31
C ALA A 173 7.61 -3.78 -0.21
N ALA A 174 6.38 -3.86 -0.73
CA ALA A 174 6.15 -4.04 -2.17
C ALA A 174 6.64 -2.82 -2.97
N LEU A 175 6.25 -1.62 -2.55
CA LEU A 175 6.61 -0.36 -3.23
C LEU A 175 8.12 -0.13 -3.24
N VAL A 176 8.80 -0.29 -2.10
CA VAL A 176 10.24 -0.03 -2.00
C VAL A 176 11.07 -1.04 -2.79
N ALA A 177 10.60 -2.27 -2.91
CA ALA A 177 11.20 -3.29 -3.77
C ALA A 177 11.05 -2.98 -5.27
N GLY A 178 10.22 -1.99 -5.65
CA GLY A 178 10.00 -1.57 -7.04
C GLY A 178 8.73 -2.16 -7.68
N ASN A 179 7.84 -2.76 -6.89
CA ASN A 179 6.54 -3.23 -7.35
C ASN A 179 5.51 -2.11 -7.28
N THR A 180 4.51 -2.14 -8.16
CA THR A 180 3.29 -1.32 -8.01
C THR A 180 2.28 -2.08 -7.16
N VAL A 181 1.33 -1.39 -6.55
CA VAL A 181 0.40 -2.02 -5.60
C VAL A 181 -1.06 -1.74 -5.91
N LEU A 182 -1.90 -2.76 -5.69
CA LEU A 182 -3.35 -2.65 -5.57
C LEU A 182 -3.74 -2.90 -4.12
N ILE A 183 -4.27 -1.89 -3.45
CA ILE A 183 -4.71 -1.94 -2.06
C ILE A 183 -6.21 -2.18 -2.02
N LYS A 184 -6.59 -3.35 -1.51
CA LYS A 184 -7.99 -3.74 -1.25
C LYS A 184 -8.16 -4.03 0.24
N PRO A 185 -8.32 -3.00 1.09
CA PRO A 185 -8.38 -3.18 2.54
C PRO A 185 -9.61 -4.01 2.96
N SER A 186 -9.65 -4.39 4.23
CA SER A 186 -10.87 -4.91 4.82
C SER A 186 -12.02 -3.91 4.65
N SER A 187 -13.23 -4.42 4.43
CA SER A 187 -14.43 -3.57 4.35
C SER A 187 -14.81 -2.95 5.70
N GLU A 188 -14.27 -3.48 6.80
CA GLU A 188 -14.49 -2.97 8.17
C GLU A 188 -13.63 -1.73 8.50
N THR A 189 -12.48 -1.59 7.85
CA THR A 189 -11.51 -0.51 8.14
C THR A 189 -10.99 0.20 6.89
N PRO A 190 -11.86 0.67 5.97
CA PRO A 190 -11.43 1.28 4.72
C PRO A 190 -10.97 2.74 4.86
N VAL A 191 -11.37 3.47 5.91
CA VAL A 191 -11.04 4.89 6.10
C VAL A 191 -9.58 5.06 6.50
N ILE A 192 -9.08 4.29 7.47
CA ILE A 192 -7.66 4.31 7.85
C ILE A 192 -6.76 3.95 6.66
N ALA A 193 -7.20 3.03 5.80
CA ALA A 193 -6.49 2.69 4.57
C ALA A 193 -6.47 3.86 3.58
N ALA A 194 -7.58 4.57 3.41
CA ALA A 194 -7.63 5.78 2.59
C ALA A 194 -6.68 6.87 3.14
N GLN A 195 -6.67 7.09 4.46
CA GLN A 195 -5.76 8.04 5.12
C GLN A 195 -4.28 7.67 4.91
N PHE A 196 -3.96 6.38 4.91
CA PHE A 196 -2.61 5.92 4.59
C PHE A 196 -2.24 6.15 3.12
N VAL A 197 -3.17 5.92 2.19
CA VAL A 197 -2.97 6.26 0.76
C VAL A 197 -2.69 7.76 0.59
N GLU A 198 -3.43 8.63 1.28
CA GLU A 198 -3.14 10.07 1.26
C GLU A 198 -1.72 10.38 1.76
N ALA A 199 -1.25 9.69 2.82
CA ALA A 199 0.11 9.87 3.32
C ALA A 199 1.17 9.42 2.30
N LEU A 200 0.92 8.37 1.52
CA LEU A 200 1.81 7.96 0.43
C LEU A 200 1.84 9.02 -0.68
N LEU A 201 0.70 9.56 -1.09
CA LEU A 201 0.65 10.60 -2.11
C LEU A 201 1.36 11.88 -1.64
N GLU A 202 1.14 12.28 -0.38
CA GLU A 202 1.81 13.41 0.26
C GLU A 202 3.34 13.20 0.34
N ALA A 203 3.80 11.96 0.55
CA ALA A 203 5.22 11.62 0.55
C ALA A 203 5.88 11.72 -0.85
N GLY A 204 5.08 11.82 -1.91
CA GLY A 204 5.53 11.98 -3.29
C GLY A 204 5.55 10.68 -4.10
N PHE A 205 4.88 9.62 -3.64
CA PHE A 205 4.68 8.45 -4.48
C PHE A 205 3.85 8.83 -5.72
N PRO A 206 4.23 8.36 -6.92
CA PRO A 206 3.40 8.54 -8.10
C PRO A 206 2.01 7.93 -7.88
N PRO A 207 0.92 8.67 -8.12
CA PRO A 207 -0.44 8.15 -7.99
C PRO A 207 -0.70 6.86 -8.77
N GLU A 208 0.04 6.61 -9.85
CA GLU A 208 -0.06 5.41 -10.67
C GLU A 208 0.65 4.18 -10.05
N SER A 209 1.56 4.38 -9.10
CA SER A 209 2.22 3.29 -8.37
C SER A 209 1.32 2.64 -7.31
N VAL A 210 0.25 3.33 -6.90
CA VAL A 210 -0.68 2.91 -5.85
C VAL A 210 -2.11 2.95 -6.37
N GLN A 211 -2.79 1.82 -6.36
CA GLN A 211 -4.19 1.71 -6.71
C GLN A 211 -4.99 1.42 -5.44
N PHE A 212 -6.05 2.18 -5.16
CA PHE A 212 -6.91 1.99 -4.00
C PHE A 212 -8.31 1.58 -4.46
N ALA A 213 -8.65 0.31 -4.25
CA ALA A 213 -9.89 -0.30 -4.73
C ALA A 213 -10.60 -1.10 -3.62
N PRO A 214 -11.06 -0.45 -2.53
CA PRO A 214 -11.86 -1.11 -1.50
C PRO A 214 -13.13 -1.73 -2.08
N GLY A 215 -13.52 -2.89 -1.54
CA GLY A 215 -14.74 -3.56 -1.93
C GLY A 215 -15.02 -4.82 -1.11
N SER A 216 -16.21 -5.40 -1.30
CA SER A 216 -16.66 -6.57 -0.52
C SER A 216 -15.96 -7.85 -0.98
N GLY A 217 -15.53 -8.68 -0.03
CA GLY A 217 -14.80 -9.93 -0.31
C GLY A 217 -15.49 -10.89 -1.29
N ALA A 218 -16.83 -10.88 -1.36
CA ALA A 218 -17.60 -11.72 -2.29
C ALA A 218 -17.69 -11.17 -3.73
N ALA A 219 -17.56 -9.86 -3.94
CA ALA A 219 -17.70 -9.23 -5.26
C ALA A 219 -16.36 -9.07 -6.00
N ASN A 220 -15.26 -8.99 -5.25
CA ASN A 220 -13.93 -8.63 -5.75
C ASN A 220 -12.88 -9.69 -5.42
N ALA A 221 -13.28 -10.96 -5.32
CA ALA A 221 -12.29 -12.04 -5.41
C ALA A 221 -11.56 -11.82 -6.73
N ALA A 222 -10.25 -11.51 -6.66
CA ALA A 222 -9.42 -11.31 -7.84
C ALA A 222 -9.80 -12.38 -8.87
N PRO A 223 -10.02 -12.02 -10.16
CA PRO A 223 -10.40 -13.00 -11.16
C PRO A 223 -9.43 -14.15 -11.01
N ARG A 224 -9.96 -15.37 -10.79
CA ARG A 224 -9.17 -16.58 -10.50
C ARG A 224 -7.91 -16.49 -11.34
N CYS A 225 -6.78 -16.22 -10.70
CA CYS A 225 -5.53 -16.08 -11.39
C CYS A 225 -5.24 -17.48 -11.93
N SER A 226 -5.64 -17.72 -13.17
CA SER A 226 -5.22 -18.89 -13.92
C SER A 226 -3.73 -18.71 -14.06
N LEU A 227 -2.98 -19.36 -13.18
CA LEU A 227 -1.54 -19.55 -13.28
C LEU A 227 -1.25 -20.38 -14.53
N THR A 228 -1.58 -19.87 -15.72
CA THR A 228 -0.91 -20.28 -16.93
C THR A 228 0.33 -19.42 -16.96
N SER A 229 1.42 -19.96 -16.43
CA SER A 229 2.76 -19.42 -16.57
C SER A 229 2.94 -18.87 -17.99
N PRO A 230 3.40 -17.63 -18.19
CA PRO A 230 3.83 -17.22 -19.52
C PRO A 230 4.90 -18.22 -19.97
N PRO A 231 4.87 -18.72 -21.23
CA PRO A 231 5.89 -19.65 -21.69
C PRO A 231 7.25 -18.98 -21.49
N ALA A 232 8.10 -19.63 -20.69
CA ALA A 232 9.44 -19.16 -20.40
C ALA A 232 10.15 -18.86 -21.73
N ARG A 233 10.37 -17.57 -22.03
CA ARG A 233 11.26 -17.18 -23.12
C ARG A 233 12.67 -17.60 -22.71
N ARG A 234 13.09 -18.80 -23.12
CA ARG A 234 14.50 -19.21 -23.11
C ARG A 234 15.24 -18.36 -24.14
N GLY A 235 15.67 -17.18 -23.72
CA GLY A 235 16.56 -16.31 -24.49
C GLY A 235 18.00 -16.50 -24.04
N ALA A 236 18.61 -17.66 -24.31
CA ALA A 236 20.06 -17.78 -24.25
C ALA A 236 20.64 -17.21 -25.55
N THR A 237 21.12 -15.97 -25.52
CA THR A 237 22.02 -15.45 -26.57
C THR A 237 23.33 -15.02 -25.92
N GLY A 238 24.19 -16.02 -25.67
CA GLY A 238 25.60 -15.76 -25.42
C GLY A 238 26.23 -15.29 -26.74
N ARG A 239 26.57 -14.00 -26.83
CA ARG A 239 27.41 -13.48 -27.91
C ARG A 239 28.81 -13.31 -27.35
N LYS A 240 29.68 -14.30 -27.60
CA LYS A 240 31.12 -14.14 -27.43
C LYS A 240 31.61 -13.13 -28.47
N ARG A 241 32.31 -12.09 -28.03
CA ARG A 241 33.35 -11.43 -28.82
C ARG A 241 34.68 -11.77 -28.17
#